data_AF-A0A9D4P6R6-F1
#
_entry.id   AF-A0A9D4P6R6-F1
#
_cell.length_a   1.000
_cell.length_b   1.000
_cell.length_c   1.000
_cell.angle_alpha   90.00
_cell.angle_beta   90.00
_cell.angle_gamma   90.00
#
_symmetry.space_group_name_H-M   'P 1'
#
loop_
_entity.id
_entity.type
_entity.pdbx_description
1 polymer ?
#
loop_
_entity_poly.entity_id
_entity_poly.type
_entity_poly.pdbx_seq_one_letter_code
_entity_poly.pdbx_strand_id
1 'polypeptide(L)'
;MLLACSIMSTYQAFQSGLSYLNQMFVSILDKSRHHNGKPINRKDVLNLGFIYRQHNILSYYILHDDKNTWSQSLYYYALISIPINITLLCELIVEDIPAQTEFVFIVIAVIHAITGVIPFMALAHVSRSFHKIRDHILPMQLQLKRNYLRTKLKYDDLYERLMHGKKIAFTFGYLGNLTYRGLFEAFLGYIAAFFLMMGFYMKEHSS
;
A
#
# COMPACT_ATOMS: atom_id res chain seq x y z
N MET A 1 16.79 6.04 6.78
CA MET A 1 17.12 4.82 6.02
C MET A 1 16.69 3.52 6.69
N LEU A 2 17.04 3.26 7.96
CA LEU A 2 16.70 1.97 8.63
C LEU A 2 15.19 1.64 8.56
N LEU A 3 14.33 2.61 8.86
CA LEU A 3 12.87 2.45 8.77
C LEU A 3 12.42 2.07 7.35
N ALA A 4 12.97 2.74 6.32
CA ALA A 4 12.67 2.44 4.92
C ALA A 4 13.08 1.00 4.57
N CYS A 5 14.26 0.55 5.01
CA CYS A 5 14.70 -0.83 4.80
C CYS A 5 13.77 -1.84 5.50
N SER A 6 13.37 -1.57 6.74
CA SER A 6 12.44 -2.45 7.48
C SER A 6 11.08 -2.54 6.78
N ILE A 7 10.54 -1.42 6.31
CA ILE A 7 9.29 -1.39 5.51
C ILE A 7 9.45 -2.21 4.23
N MET A 8 10.58 -2.07 3.53
CA MET A 8 10.83 -2.81 2.29
C MET A 8 10.92 -4.32 2.52
N SER A 9 11.53 -4.77 3.62
CA SER A 9 11.55 -6.18 4.00
C SER A 9 10.14 -6.70 4.29
N THR A 10 9.34 -5.94 5.04
CA THR A 10 7.93 -6.26 5.31
C THR A 10 7.10 -6.30 4.02
N TYR A 11 7.31 -5.35 3.12
CA TYR A 11 6.71 -5.33 1.79
C TYR A 11 7.02 -6.61 1.01
N GLN A 12 8.28 -7.02 0.93
CA GLN A 12 8.68 -8.22 0.18
C GLN A 12 8.02 -9.49 0.75
N ALA A 13 7.95 -9.61 2.07
CA ALA A 13 7.30 -10.73 2.75
C ALA A 13 5.80 -10.82 2.40
N PHE A 14 5.07 -9.70 2.48
CA PHE A 14 3.64 -9.68 2.15
C PHE A 14 3.38 -9.81 0.66
N GLN A 15 4.15 -9.13 -0.18
CA GLN A 15 3.93 -9.10 -1.63
C GLN A 15 4.14 -10.48 -2.27
N SER A 16 5.16 -11.21 -1.85
CA SER A 16 5.41 -12.58 -2.34
C SER A 16 4.24 -13.52 -2.01
N GLY A 17 3.78 -13.51 -0.75
CA GLY A 17 2.62 -14.30 -0.32
C GLY A 17 1.33 -13.92 -1.05
N LEU A 18 1.04 -12.62 -1.19
CA LEU A 18 -0.16 -12.14 -1.88
C LEU A 18 -0.13 -12.42 -3.38
N SER A 19 1.01 -12.25 -4.03
CA SER A 19 1.16 -12.56 -5.45
C SER A 19 0.92 -14.04 -5.71
N TYR A 20 1.49 -14.92 -4.87
CA TYR A 20 1.28 -16.35 -4.96
C TYR A 20 -0.20 -16.74 -4.79
N LEU A 21 -0.87 -16.21 -3.75
CA LEU A 21 -2.29 -16.49 -3.51
C LEU A 21 -3.19 -16.00 -4.64
N ASN A 22 -2.94 -14.78 -5.14
CA ASN A 22 -3.69 -14.21 -6.26
C ASN A 22 -3.51 -15.02 -7.55
N GLN A 23 -2.27 -15.41 -7.88
CA GLN A 23 -1.98 -16.25 -9.03
C GLN A 23 -2.66 -17.62 -8.91
N MET A 24 -2.62 -18.24 -7.74
CA MET A 24 -3.28 -19.52 -7.51
C MET A 24 -4.80 -19.40 -7.68
N PHE A 25 -5.41 -18.33 -7.16
CA PHE A 25 -6.85 -18.06 -7.33
C PHE A 25 -7.23 -17.89 -8.80
N VAL A 26 -6.50 -17.05 -9.54
CA VAL A 26 -6.72 -16.81 -10.97
C VAL A 26 -6.53 -18.09 -11.78
N SER A 27 -5.50 -18.89 -11.47
CA SER A 27 -5.24 -20.16 -12.17
C SER A 27 -6.39 -21.18 -12.03
N ILE A 28 -7.10 -21.17 -10.90
CA ILE A 28 -8.28 -22.02 -10.68
C ILE A 28 -9.42 -21.56 -11.60
N LEU A 29 -9.60 -20.26 -11.75
CA LEU A 29 -10.64 -19.67 -12.60
C LEU A 29 -10.37 -19.87 -14.08
N ASP A 30 -9.13 -19.67 -14.52
CA ASP A 30 -8.76 -19.81 -15.92
C ASP A 30 -8.87 -21.27 -16.38
N LYS A 31 -8.50 -22.25 -15.53
CA LYS A 31 -8.69 -23.68 -15.82
C LYS A 31 -10.14 -24.04 -16.06
N SER A 32 -11.03 -23.53 -15.21
CA SER A 32 -12.48 -23.74 -15.34
C SER A 32 -13.04 -23.09 -16.61
N ARG A 33 -12.51 -21.91 -16.99
CA ARG A 33 -12.89 -21.19 -18.22
C ARG A 33 -12.41 -21.87 -19.50
N HIS A 34 -11.19 -22.41 -19.52
CA HIS A 34 -10.58 -23.05 -20.71
C HIS A 34 -11.07 -24.48 -20.95
N HIS A 35 -11.55 -25.19 -19.92
CA HIS A 35 -12.08 -26.55 -20.05
C HIS A 35 -13.59 -26.59 -20.39
N ASN A 36 -14.07 -25.77 -21.32
CA ASN A 36 -15.47 -25.75 -21.78
C ASN A 36 -16.50 -25.68 -20.62
N GLY A 37 -16.23 -24.89 -19.58
CA GLY A 37 -17.15 -24.73 -18.45
C GLY A 37 -17.23 -25.96 -17.53
N LYS A 38 -16.23 -26.87 -17.55
CA LYS A 38 -16.15 -27.93 -16.55
C LYS A 38 -16.03 -27.30 -15.15
N PRO A 39 -16.98 -27.57 -14.26
CA PRO A 39 -17.06 -26.94 -12.96
C PRO A 39 -15.86 -27.33 -12.07
N ILE A 40 -15.46 -26.37 -11.24
CA ILE A 40 -14.43 -26.48 -10.20
C ILE A 40 -14.51 -27.84 -9.49
N ASN A 41 -13.41 -28.58 -9.48
CA ASN A 41 -13.36 -29.94 -8.94
C ASN A 41 -13.08 -29.92 -7.41
N ARG A 42 -13.11 -31.09 -6.76
CA ARG A 42 -12.89 -31.19 -5.31
C ARG A 42 -11.51 -30.68 -4.85
N LYS A 43 -10.45 -30.90 -5.64
CA LYS A 43 -9.09 -30.41 -5.34
C LYS A 43 -9.04 -28.88 -5.41
N ASP A 44 -9.70 -28.29 -6.39
CA ASP A 44 -9.80 -26.84 -6.53
C ASP A 44 -10.56 -26.23 -5.35
N VAL A 45 -11.63 -26.87 -4.87
CA VAL A 45 -12.35 -26.44 -3.66
C VAL A 45 -11.46 -26.49 -2.40
N LEU A 46 -10.60 -27.51 -2.27
CA LEU A 46 -9.62 -27.56 -1.17
C LEU A 46 -8.61 -26.41 -1.27
N ASN A 47 -8.12 -26.11 -2.48
CA ASN A 47 -7.22 -24.99 -2.72
C ASN A 47 -7.89 -23.64 -2.41
N LEU A 48 -9.16 -23.45 -2.79
CA LEU A 48 -9.94 -22.27 -2.40
C LEU A 48 -10.06 -22.16 -0.88
N GLY A 49 -10.30 -23.28 -0.19
CA GLY A 49 -10.29 -23.31 1.28
C GLY A 49 -8.95 -22.87 1.88
N PHE A 50 -7.83 -23.29 1.28
CA PHE A 50 -6.50 -22.85 1.67
C PHE A 50 -6.30 -21.35 1.42
N ILE A 51 -6.65 -20.85 0.24
CA ILE A 51 -6.53 -19.42 -0.12
C ILE A 51 -7.31 -18.56 0.87
N TYR A 52 -8.56 -18.91 1.15
CA TYR A 52 -9.40 -18.21 2.12
C TYR A 52 -8.75 -18.15 3.51
N ARG A 53 -8.17 -19.27 3.98
CA ARG A 53 -7.50 -19.31 5.29
C ARG A 53 -6.26 -18.41 5.30
N GLN A 54 -5.42 -18.48 4.27
CA GLN A 54 -4.21 -17.67 4.18
C GLN A 54 -4.54 -16.18 4.07
N HIS A 55 -5.58 -15.83 3.31
CA HIS A 55 -6.05 -14.45 3.19
C HIS A 55 -6.50 -13.87 4.54
N ASN A 56 -7.23 -14.64 5.34
CA ASN A 56 -7.60 -14.23 6.71
C ASN A 56 -6.40 -14.08 7.65
N ILE A 57 -5.44 -15.01 7.57
CA ILE A 57 -4.20 -14.92 8.36
C ILE A 57 -3.42 -13.65 7.99
N LEU A 58 -3.27 -13.36 6.69
CA LEU A 58 -2.63 -12.15 6.20
C LEU A 58 -3.39 -10.89 6.61
N SER A 59 -4.73 -10.92 6.58
CA SER A 59 -5.55 -9.82 7.10
C SER A 59 -5.24 -9.52 8.55
N TYR A 60 -5.08 -10.55 9.38
CA TYR A 60 -4.73 -10.39 10.78
C TYR A 60 -3.35 -9.76 10.95
N TYR A 61 -2.33 -10.29 10.26
CA TYR A 61 -0.97 -9.75 10.33
C TYR A 61 -0.90 -8.29 9.86
N ILE A 62 -1.52 -7.94 8.73
CA ILE A 62 -1.54 -6.56 8.24
C ILE A 62 -2.17 -5.62 9.26
N LEU A 63 -3.34 -5.97 9.81
CA LEU A 63 -4.04 -5.10 10.78
C LEU A 63 -3.31 -5.03 12.13
N HIS A 64 -2.74 -6.13 12.59
CA HIS A 64 -2.05 -6.21 13.87
C HIS A 64 -0.71 -5.45 13.82
N ASP A 65 0.11 -5.72 12.81
CA ASP A 65 1.41 -5.08 12.63
C ASP A 65 1.25 -3.59 12.35
N ASP A 66 0.21 -3.21 11.59
CA ASP A 66 -0.12 -1.80 11.38
C ASP A 66 -0.43 -1.09 12.70
N LYS A 67 -1.36 -1.64 13.49
CA LYS A 67 -1.79 -1.02 14.75
C LYS A 67 -0.65 -0.90 15.77
N ASN A 68 0.23 -1.89 15.83
CA ASN A 68 1.24 -1.99 16.89
C ASN A 68 2.58 -1.37 16.53
N THR A 69 2.94 -1.30 15.25
CA THR A 69 4.31 -0.94 14.84
C THR A 69 4.30 0.13 13.77
N TRP A 70 3.58 -0.09 12.68
CA TRP A 70 3.78 0.73 11.47
C TRP A 70 3.02 2.05 11.52
N SER A 71 1.77 2.06 11.98
CA SER A 71 0.90 3.23 11.88
C SER A 71 1.52 4.49 12.49
N GLN A 72 2.02 4.41 13.73
CA GLN A 72 2.68 5.53 14.40
C GLN A 72 4.05 5.86 13.80
N SER A 73 4.85 4.84 13.47
CA SER A 73 6.18 5.04 12.89
C SER A 73 6.12 5.76 11.54
N LEU A 74 5.17 5.39 10.69
CA LEU A 74 4.92 6.02 9.40
C LEU A 74 4.42 7.46 9.57
N TYR A 75 3.57 7.70 10.56
CA TYR A 75 3.10 9.05 10.90
C TYR A 75 4.24 9.97 11.32
N TYR A 76 5.07 9.57 12.28
CA TYR A 76 6.21 10.38 12.72
C TYR A 76 7.24 10.58 11.63
N TYR A 77 7.48 9.56 10.81
CA TYR A 77 8.38 9.68 9.67
C TYR A 77 7.88 10.74 8.67
N ALA A 78 6.59 10.72 8.31
CA ALA A 78 6.01 11.75 7.45
C ALA A 78 6.06 13.15 8.09
N LEU A 79 5.72 13.26 9.38
CA LEU A 79 5.68 14.51 10.14
C LEU A 79 7.06 15.21 10.17
N ILE A 80 8.15 14.46 10.27
CA ILE A 80 9.52 14.99 10.32
C ILE A 80 10.09 15.16 8.92
N SER A 81 9.87 14.19 8.02
CA SER A 81 10.48 14.17 6.69
C SER A 81 9.94 15.28 5.78
N ILE A 82 8.65 15.62 5.90
CA ILE A 82 8.01 16.66 5.09
C ILE A 82 8.63 18.04 5.35
N PRO A 83 8.68 18.57 6.59
CA PRO A 83 9.32 19.86 6.87
C PRO A 83 10.79 19.91 6.44
N ILE A 84 11.58 18.87 6.73
CA ILE A 84 13.00 18.83 6.33
C ILE A 84 13.15 18.97 4.82
N ASN A 85 12.36 18.22 4.04
CA ASN A 85 12.40 18.33 2.59
C ASN A 85 11.98 19.71 2.09
N ILE A 86 10.97 20.32 2.71
CA ILE A 86 10.50 21.65 2.31
C ILE A 86 11.57 22.71 2.61
N THR A 87 12.16 22.68 3.80
CA THR A 87 13.22 23.63 4.20
C THR A 87 14.43 23.53 3.28
N LEU A 88 14.92 22.32 3.01
CA LEU A 88 16.05 22.10 2.08
C LEU A 88 15.76 22.65 0.68
N LEU A 89 14.54 22.47 0.17
CA LEU A 89 14.14 23.03 -1.12
C LEU A 89 14.03 24.55 -1.08
N CYS A 90 13.54 25.14 0.00
CA CYS A 90 13.48 26.60 0.14
C CYS A 90 14.88 27.21 0.17
N GLU A 91 15.80 26.64 0.95
CA GLU A 91 17.21 27.06 0.98
C GLU A 91 17.85 26.97 -0.40
N LEU A 92 17.67 25.85 -1.11
CA LEU A 92 18.19 25.68 -2.48
C LEU A 92 17.65 26.69 -3.50
N ILE A 93 16.45 27.25 -3.26
CA ILE A 93 15.80 28.18 -4.20
C ILE A 93 16.12 29.63 -3.87
N VAL A 94 16.23 29.97 -2.58
CA VAL A 94 16.29 31.35 -2.08
C VAL A 94 17.72 31.80 -1.82
N GLU A 95 18.56 30.93 -1.29
CA GLU A 95 19.92 31.27 -0.89
C GLU A 95 20.89 31.18 -2.08
N ASP A 96 21.85 32.11 -2.14
CA ASP A 96 22.93 32.08 -3.13
C ASP A 96 24.05 31.13 -2.65
N ILE A 97 23.84 29.84 -2.87
CA ILE A 97 24.70 28.76 -2.37
C ILE A 97 25.84 28.48 -3.37
N PRO A 98 27.09 28.29 -2.91
CA PRO A 98 28.18 27.85 -3.79
C PRO A 98 27.86 26.54 -4.52
N ALA A 99 28.20 26.45 -5.81
CA ALA A 99 27.83 25.31 -6.68
C ALA A 99 28.22 23.92 -6.13
N GLN A 100 29.33 23.82 -5.38
CA GLN A 100 29.72 22.55 -4.74
C GLN A 100 28.76 22.13 -3.62
N THR A 101 28.30 23.10 -2.82
CA THR A 101 27.36 22.88 -1.72
C THR A 101 25.95 22.62 -2.26
N GLU A 102 25.55 23.35 -3.31
CA GLU A 102 24.29 23.14 -4.01
C GLU A 102 24.16 21.69 -4.51
N PHE A 103 25.21 21.16 -5.15
CA PHE A 103 25.22 19.77 -5.61
C PHE A 103 25.02 18.77 -4.45
N VAL A 104 25.70 18.98 -3.32
CA VAL A 104 25.54 18.12 -2.13
C VAL A 104 24.11 18.17 -1.61
N PHE A 105 23.51 19.36 -1.54
CA PHE A 105 22.14 19.56 -1.06
C PHE A 105 21.12 18.89 -1.99
N ILE A 106 21.29 19.01 -3.31
CA ILE A 106 20.45 18.31 -4.31
C ILE A 106 20.54 16.79 -4.09
N VAL A 107 21.73 16.23 -3.93
CA VAL A 107 21.91 14.79 -3.70
C VAL A 107 21.21 14.34 -2.42
N ILE A 108 21.36 15.10 -1.33
CA ILE A 108 20.69 14.81 -0.05
C ILE A 108 19.17 14.87 -0.20
N ALA A 109 18.65 15.92 -0.84
CA ALA A 109 17.22 16.11 -1.06
C ALA A 109 16.62 14.97 -1.91
N VAL A 110 17.31 14.56 -2.98
CA VAL A 110 16.89 13.44 -3.83
C VAL A 110 16.89 12.13 -3.06
N ILE A 111 17.95 11.81 -2.32
CA ILE A 111 18.03 10.58 -1.51
C ILE A 111 16.92 10.58 -0.44
N HIS A 112 16.70 11.71 0.22
CA HIS A 112 15.68 11.82 1.27
C HIS A 112 14.25 11.72 0.69
N ALA A 113 13.99 12.31 -0.48
CA ALA A 113 12.73 12.18 -1.19
C ALA A 113 12.46 10.73 -1.64
N ILE A 114 13.46 10.06 -2.23
CA ILE A 114 13.35 8.66 -2.67
C ILE A 114 13.09 7.73 -1.49
N THR A 115 13.87 7.87 -0.41
CA THR A 115 13.70 7.06 0.81
C THR A 115 12.40 7.37 1.54
N GLY A 116 11.86 8.58 1.35
CA GLY A 116 10.52 8.98 1.77
C GLY A 116 9.41 8.27 1.01
N VAL A 117 9.42 8.36 -0.32
CA VAL A 117 8.27 7.96 -1.16
C VAL A 117 8.20 6.45 -1.42
N ILE A 118 9.33 5.78 -1.67
CA ILE A 118 9.35 4.36 -2.06
C ILE A 118 8.67 3.45 -1.01
N PRO A 119 8.98 3.53 0.29
CA PRO A 119 8.36 2.67 1.29
C PRO A 119 6.84 2.82 1.35
N PHE A 120 6.35 4.05 1.22
CA PHE A 120 4.93 4.32 1.18
C PHE A 120 4.27 3.75 -0.09
N MET A 121 4.88 3.91 -1.26
CA MET A 121 4.35 3.28 -2.48
C MET A 121 4.30 1.76 -2.37
N ALA A 122 5.31 1.14 -1.75
CA ALA A 122 5.39 -0.29 -1.52
C ALA A 122 4.23 -0.80 -0.63
N LEU A 123 3.97 -0.13 0.49
CA LEU A 123 2.85 -0.47 1.38
C LEU A 123 1.48 -0.24 0.72
N ALA A 124 1.33 0.83 -0.08
CA ALA A 124 0.12 1.05 -0.87
C ALA A 124 -0.11 -0.06 -1.90
N HIS A 125 0.96 -0.56 -2.50
CA HIS A 125 0.91 -1.68 -3.43
C HIS A 125 0.47 -2.98 -2.75
N VAL A 126 0.93 -3.25 -1.53
CA VAL A 126 0.47 -4.40 -0.73
C VAL A 126 -1.04 -4.29 -0.47
N SER A 127 -1.52 -3.12 -0.07
CA SER A 127 -2.97 -2.90 0.13
C SER A 127 -3.76 -3.15 -1.15
N ARG A 128 -3.30 -2.65 -2.30
CA ARG A 128 -3.96 -2.89 -3.59
C ARG A 128 -3.95 -4.38 -3.96
N SER A 129 -2.81 -5.05 -3.81
CA SER A 129 -2.64 -6.47 -4.12
C SER A 129 -3.51 -7.35 -3.23
N PHE A 130 -3.65 -7.01 -1.94
CA PHE A 130 -4.50 -7.71 -0.99
C PHE A 130 -5.96 -7.73 -1.41
N HIS A 131 -6.45 -6.62 -1.96
CA HIS A 131 -7.85 -6.49 -2.36
C HIS A 131 -8.14 -6.92 -3.80
N LYS A 132 -7.11 -7.25 -4.61
CA LYS A 132 -7.27 -7.67 -6.02
C LYS A 132 -8.10 -8.95 -6.18
N ILE A 133 -8.13 -9.80 -5.16
CA ILE A 133 -8.92 -11.02 -5.19
C ILE A 133 -10.42 -10.74 -5.35
N ARG A 134 -10.92 -9.57 -4.89
CA ARG A 134 -12.35 -9.22 -4.93
C ARG A 134 -12.94 -9.30 -6.33
N ASP A 135 -12.17 -8.87 -7.34
CA ASP A 135 -12.61 -8.76 -8.73
C ASP A 135 -12.88 -10.14 -9.33
N HIS A 136 -12.34 -11.18 -8.70
CA HIS A 136 -12.38 -12.56 -9.16
C HIS A 136 -13.34 -13.42 -8.33
N ILE A 137 -13.87 -12.93 -7.21
CA ILE A 137 -14.77 -13.70 -6.33
C ILE A 137 -16.11 -14.00 -7.02
N LEU A 138 -16.73 -13.00 -7.66
CA LEU A 138 -17.99 -13.18 -8.37
C LEU A 138 -17.88 -14.21 -9.52
N PRO A 139 -16.90 -14.12 -10.44
CA PRO A 139 -16.66 -15.16 -11.44
C PRO A 139 -16.49 -16.56 -10.84
N MET A 140 -15.78 -16.66 -9.72
CA MET A 140 -15.56 -17.92 -9.01
C MET A 140 -16.88 -18.52 -8.50
N GLN A 141 -17.73 -17.71 -7.86
CA GLN A 141 -19.00 -18.17 -7.30
C GLN A 141 -19.98 -18.69 -8.36
N LEU A 142 -19.96 -18.11 -9.57
CA LEU A 142 -20.76 -18.59 -10.71
C LEU A 142 -20.30 -19.99 -11.17
N GLN A 143 -19.00 -20.29 -11.07
CA GLN A 143 -18.41 -21.56 -11.52
C GLN A 143 -18.49 -22.69 -10.47
N LEU A 144 -18.72 -22.38 -9.19
CA LEU A 144 -18.90 -23.42 -8.17
C LEU A 144 -20.28 -24.08 -8.26
N LYS A 145 -20.28 -25.42 -8.19
CA LYS A 145 -21.51 -26.22 -8.06
C LYS A 145 -22.29 -25.89 -6.78
N ARG A 146 -23.59 -26.15 -6.81
CA ARG A 146 -24.53 -25.97 -5.67
C ARG A 146 -24.10 -26.74 -4.40
N ASN A 147 -23.43 -27.87 -4.56
CA ASN A 147 -22.99 -28.75 -3.45
C ASN A 147 -21.85 -28.16 -2.62
N TYR A 148 -21.24 -27.05 -3.04
CA TYR A 148 -20.15 -26.37 -2.32
C TYR A 148 -20.61 -25.05 -1.67
N LEU A 149 -21.85 -25.02 -1.19
CA LEU A 149 -22.48 -23.84 -0.56
C LEU A 149 -21.61 -23.22 0.54
N ARG A 150 -20.99 -24.05 1.39
CA ARG A 150 -20.11 -23.58 2.47
C ARG A 150 -18.93 -22.73 1.96
N THR A 151 -18.34 -23.11 0.83
CA THR A 151 -17.24 -22.33 0.25
C THR A 151 -17.75 -21.03 -0.36
N LYS A 152 -18.92 -21.05 -1.02
CA LYS A 152 -19.55 -19.84 -1.54
C LYS A 152 -19.80 -18.82 -0.43
N LEU A 153 -20.45 -19.24 0.65
CA LEU A 153 -20.77 -18.37 1.80
C LEU A 153 -19.52 -17.74 2.44
N LYS A 154 -18.42 -18.49 2.56
CA LYS A 154 -17.15 -17.95 3.06
C LYS A 154 -16.59 -16.84 2.17
N TYR A 155 -16.70 -17.02 0.86
CA TYR A 155 -16.21 -16.03 -0.10
C TYR A 155 -17.19 -14.86 -0.28
N ASP A 156 -18.48 -15.05 -0.06
CA ASP A 156 -19.47 -13.97 0.06
C ASP A 156 -19.10 -13.06 1.24
N ASP A 157 -18.88 -13.63 2.43
CA ASP A 157 -18.41 -12.89 3.62
C ASP A 157 -17.10 -12.14 3.33
N LEU A 158 -16.14 -12.82 2.69
CA LEU A 158 -14.87 -12.18 2.34
C LEU A 158 -15.07 -11.02 1.35
N TYR A 159 -15.92 -11.19 0.34
CA TYR A 159 -16.21 -10.15 -0.64
C TYR A 159 -16.86 -8.94 0.02
N GLU A 160 -17.84 -9.16 0.88
CA GLU A 160 -18.50 -8.10 1.65
C GLU A 160 -17.50 -7.34 2.52
N ARG A 161 -16.63 -8.05 3.24
CA ARG A 161 -15.56 -7.43 4.04
C ARG A 161 -14.58 -6.61 3.20
N LEU A 162 -14.26 -7.05 1.99
CA LEU A 162 -13.35 -6.33 1.08
C LEU A 162 -14.01 -5.10 0.43
N MET A 163 -15.32 -5.14 0.20
CA MET A 163 -16.08 -4.07 -0.45
C MET A 163 -16.58 -3.00 0.53
N HIS A 164 -17.21 -3.42 1.62
CA HIS A 164 -17.93 -2.55 2.55
C HIS A 164 -17.27 -2.51 3.94
N GLY A 165 -16.45 -3.51 4.26
CA GLY A 165 -15.74 -3.56 5.54
C GLY A 165 -14.64 -2.51 5.67
N LYS A 166 -14.07 -2.40 6.88
CA LYS A 166 -12.89 -1.58 7.13
C LYS A 166 -11.76 -2.04 6.20
N LYS A 167 -11.19 -1.09 5.45
CA LYS A 167 -10.12 -1.35 4.49
C LYS A 167 -8.92 -1.99 5.19
N ILE A 168 -8.47 -3.14 4.68
CA ILE A 168 -7.32 -3.88 5.22
C ILE A 168 -6.05 -3.31 4.57
N ALA A 169 -5.47 -2.30 5.21
CA ALA A 169 -4.32 -1.57 4.73
C ALA A 169 -3.46 -1.11 5.90
N PHE A 170 -2.20 -0.80 5.61
CA PHE A 170 -1.39 0.02 6.52
C PHE A 170 -2.01 1.42 6.63
N THR A 171 -1.75 2.12 7.72
CA THR A 171 -2.30 3.45 8.02
C THR A 171 -1.22 4.46 8.35
N PHE A 172 -1.54 5.74 8.22
CA PHE A 172 -0.69 6.88 8.60
C PHE A 172 -1.13 7.46 9.95
N GLY A 173 -1.08 6.66 11.02
CA GLY A 173 -1.64 7.09 12.30
C GLY A 173 -3.10 7.53 12.14
N TYR A 174 -3.38 8.78 12.51
CA TYR A 174 -4.72 9.38 12.40
C TYR A 174 -5.07 9.93 11.01
N LEU A 175 -4.10 10.01 10.07
CA LEU A 175 -4.31 10.59 8.74
C LEU A 175 -5.05 9.65 7.78
N GLY A 176 -5.18 8.37 8.13
CA GLY A 176 -6.01 7.41 7.40
C GLY A 176 -5.24 6.31 6.67
N ASN A 177 -5.88 5.70 5.67
CA ASN A 177 -5.40 4.47 5.04
C ASN A 177 -4.33 4.74 3.97
N LEU A 178 -3.23 4.01 4.05
CA LEU A 178 -2.10 4.08 3.15
C LEU A 178 -2.42 3.36 1.83
N THR A 179 -2.96 4.14 0.91
CA THR A 179 -3.45 3.70 -0.40
C THR A 179 -3.00 4.71 -1.44
N TYR A 180 -3.01 4.37 -2.73
CA TYR A 180 -2.62 5.34 -3.78
C TYR A 180 -3.40 6.66 -3.71
N ARG A 181 -4.67 6.61 -3.33
CA ARG A 181 -5.47 7.81 -3.09
C ARG A 181 -4.95 8.63 -1.91
N GLY A 182 -4.71 7.98 -0.76
CA GLY A 182 -4.17 8.66 0.42
C GLY A 182 -2.77 9.25 0.18
N LEU A 183 -1.93 8.56 -0.61
CA LEU A 183 -0.62 9.09 -1.02
C LEU A 183 -0.74 10.30 -1.94
N PHE A 184 -1.72 10.31 -2.85
CA PHE A 184 -1.98 11.45 -3.70
C PHE A 184 -2.49 12.66 -2.89
N GLU A 185 -3.39 12.44 -1.95
CA GLU A 185 -3.87 13.49 -1.02
C GLU A 185 -2.71 14.06 -0.18
N ALA A 186 -1.83 13.20 0.35
CA ALA A 186 -0.63 13.63 1.09
C ALA A 186 0.35 14.41 0.21
N PHE A 187 0.51 14.02 -1.06
CA PHE A 187 1.35 14.73 -2.03
C PHE A 187 0.82 16.15 -2.33
N LEU A 188 -0.50 16.31 -2.47
CA LEU A 188 -1.11 17.64 -2.62
C LEU A 188 -0.89 18.50 -1.38
N GLY A 189 -1.02 17.92 -0.18
CA GLY A 189 -0.72 18.59 1.08
C GLY A 189 0.74 19.05 1.16
N TYR A 190 1.67 18.21 0.71
CA TYR A 190 3.09 18.55 0.61
C TYR A 190 3.34 19.75 -0.32
N ILE A 191 2.72 19.77 -1.51
CA ILE A 191 2.84 20.90 -2.45
C ILE A 191 2.31 22.20 -1.82
N ALA A 192 1.15 22.14 -1.16
CA ALA A 192 0.57 23.31 -0.51
C ALA A 192 1.48 23.85 0.62
N ALA A 193 2.02 22.96 1.45
CA ALA A 193 2.96 23.33 2.51
C ALA A 193 4.26 23.92 1.95
N PHE A 194 4.77 23.38 0.85
CA PHE A 194 5.94 23.91 0.15
C PHE A 194 5.73 25.36 -0.30
N PHE A 195 4.65 25.66 -1.02
CA PHE A 195 4.38 27.02 -1.49
C PHE A 195 4.16 28.00 -0.33
N LEU A 196 3.52 27.56 0.75
CA LEU A 196 3.29 28.38 1.94
C LEU A 196 4.61 28.74 2.64
N MET A 197 5.50 27.75 2.86
CA MET A 197 6.82 27.98 3.45
C MET A 197 7.70 28.83 2.54
N MET A 198 7.68 28.58 1.24
CA MET A 198 8.41 29.37 0.27
C MET A 198 7.96 30.84 0.32
N GLY A 199 6.65 31.10 0.38
CA GLY A 199 6.12 32.46 0.55
C GLY A 199 6.63 33.17 1.81
N PHE A 200 6.81 32.46 2.93
CA PHE A 200 7.43 33.02 4.13
C PHE A 200 8.91 33.36 3.92
N TYR A 201 9.70 32.43 3.37
CA TYR A 201 11.12 32.64 3.09
C TYR A 201 11.36 33.85 2.17
N MET A 202 10.57 33.96 1.11
CA MET A 202 10.64 35.07 0.16
C MET A 202 10.36 36.42 0.82
N LYS A 203 9.40 36.47 1.73
CA LYS A 203 9.04 37.70 2.45
C LYS A 203 10.15 38.14 3.38
N GLU A 204 10.78 37.20 4.08
CA GLU A 204 11.87 37.47 5.02
C GLU A 204 13.13 37.98 4.32
N HIS A 205 13.46 37.46 3.14
CA HIS A 205 14.57 37.96 2.32
C HIS A 205 14.30 39.29 1.59
N SER A 206 13.04 39.73 1.55
CA SER A 206 12.64 41.02 0.94
C SER A 206 12.51 42.17 1.93
N SER A 207 12.72 41.91 3.23
CA SER A 207 12.68 42.90 4.33
C SER A 207 14.09 43.27 4.78
#